data_AF-A0A2S7TXL2-F1
#
_entry.id   AF-A0A2S7TXL2-F1
#
_cell.length_a   1.000
_cell.length_b   1.000
_cell.length_c   1.000
_cell.angle_alpha   90.00
_cell.angle_beta   90.00
_cell.angle_gamma   90.00
#
_symmetry.space_group_name_H-M   'P 1'
#
loop_
_entity.id
_entity.type
_entity.pdbx_description
1 polymer ?
#
loop_
_entity_poly.entity_id
_entity_poly.type
_entity_poly.pdbx_seq_one_letter_code
_entity_poly.pdbx_strand_id
1 'polypeptide(L)'
;MKLSTPWVLALSSLVLLPLTTLAQNENNKDAILPADLIDDPHVREELGVNEFTAPSIRLIFDDLAQLAPLPVKETKHVISKRMPLDRSDLSLEIGFLIAEGFLAVQNKAFNDIEGIAKELNRYGKALGAGERVNRHAAHCSITPITADQKNSKLNSQLPKKT
;
A
#
# COMPACT_ATOMS: atom_id res chain seq x y z
N MET A 1 -35.39 47.98 -9.83
CA MET A 1 -33.96 48.23 -9.53
C MET A 1 -33.45 47.08 -8.69
N LYS A 2 -32.41 46.40 -9.18
CA LYS A 2 -31.64 45.39 -8.45
C LYS A 2 -30.75 46.12 -7.44
N LEU A 3 -30.74 45.71 -6.18
CA LEU A 3 -29.64 46.02 -5.26
C LEU A 3 -29.30 44.75 -4.48
N SER A 4 -28.16 44.17 -4.84
CA SER A 4 -27.54 42.97 -4.29
C SER A 4 -26.91 43.27 -2.93
N THR A 5 -27.17 42.42 -1.94
CA THR A 5 -26.38 42.35 -0.70
C THR A 5 -26.18 40.89 -0.28
N PRO A 6 -24.99 40.30 -0.49
CA PRO A 6 -24.62 39.06 0.17
C PRO A 6 -23.37 39.33 1.04
N TRP A 7 -23.53 39.98 2.20
CA TRP A 7 -22.38 40.15 3.09
C TRP A 7 -22.68 40.18 4.60
N VAL A 8 -23.76 39.54 5.06
CA VAL A 8 -24.10 39.55 6.50
C VAL A 8 -24.17 38.14 7.14
N LEU A 9 -23.86 37.07 6.40
CA LEU A 9 -23.88 35.70 6.95
C LEU A 9 -22.49 35.10 7.26
N ALA A 10 -21.47 35.94 7.47
CA ALA A 10 -20.09 35.47 7.71
C ALA A 10 -19.66 35.43 9.19
N LEU A 11 -20.56 35.65 10.17
CA LEU A 11 -20.17 35.85 11.58
C LEU A 11 -20.83 34.93 12.61
N SER A 12 -21.55 33.88 12.20
CA SER A 12 -22.25 32.99 13.15
C SER A 12 -22.22 31.51 12.73
N SER A 13 -21.05 30.88 12.79
CA SER A 13 -20.89 29.53 13.35
C SER A 13 -19.41 29.17 13.48
N LEU A 14 -18.66 30.00 14.22
CA LEU A 14 -17.29 29.70 14.66
C LEU A 14 -17.33 28.89 15.96
N VAL A 15 -18.06 27.77 16.01
CA VAL A 15 -18.00 26.78 17.09
C VAL A 15 -18.47 25.45 16.52
N LEU A 16 -17.59 24.68 15.89
CA LEU A 16 -17.65 23.21 15.85
C LEU A 16 -16.29 22.69 15.37
N LEU A 17 -15.40 22.48 16.36
CA LEU A 17 -14.31 21.51 16.45
C LEU A 17 -13.47 21.20 15.18
N PRO A 18 -12.19 21.64 15.11
CA PRO A 18 -11.22 21.01 14.23
C PRO A 18 -10.74 19.69 14.88
N LEU A 19 -11.41 18.56 14.61
CA LEU A 19 -10.95 17.24 15.05
C LEU A 19 -9.87 16.62 14.13
N THR A 20 -9.16 17.43 13.34
CA THR A 20 -8.19 16.93 12.33
C THR A 20 -6.84 17.63 12.42
N THR A 21 -6.35 17.90 13.64
CA THR A 21 -4.96 18.34 13.87
C THR A 21 -4.28 17.56 14.99
N LEU A 22 -4.31 16.23 14.89
CA LEU A 22 -3.32 15.36 15.55
C LEU A 22 -2.75 14.35 14.55
N ALA A 23 -2.46 14.82 13.34
CA ALA A 23 -1.39 14.28 12.50
C ALA A 23 -0.16 15.18 12.71
N GLN A 24 0.27 15.32 13.95
CA GLN A 24 1.57 15.88 14.27
C GLN A 24 2.58 14.82 13.85
N ASN A 25 3.13 14.99 12.64
CA ASN A 25 4.33 14.33 12.17
C ASN A 25 5.50 14.86 13.01
N GLU A 26 5.56 14.42 14.26
CA GLU A 26 6.74 14.54 15.09
C GLU A 26 7.65 13.39 14.65
N ASN A 27 8.62 13.72 13.79
CA ASN A 27 9.91 13.03 13.77
C ASN A 27 10.58 13.25 15.14
N ASN A 28 10.00 12.70 16.21
CA ASN A 28 10.64 12.60 17.51
C ASN A 28 11.29 11.22 17.58
N LYS A 29 12.49 11.15 17.00
CA LYS A 29 13.46 10.14 17.41
C LYS A 29 13.64 10.38 18.90
N ASP A 30 13.36 9.35 19.70
CA ASP A 30 13.51 9.34 21.15
C ASP A 30 12.22 9.67 21.94
N ALA A 31 11.11 9.00 21.61
CA ALA A 31 10.24 8.53 22.68
C ALA A 31 11.04 7.47 23.47
N ILE A 32 11.91 7.93 24.39
CA ILE A 32 12.55 7.06 25.37
C ILE A 32 11.44 6.61 26.31
N LEU A 33 10.78 5.52 25.91
CA LEU A 33 9.99 4.71 26.82
C LEU A 33 10.92 4.39 28.01
N PRO A 34 10.52 4.69 29.26
CA PRO A 34 11.39 4.44 30.41
C PRO A 34 11.80 2.96 30.42
N ALA A 35 13.10 2.69 30.58
CA ALA A 35 13.66 1.33 30.49
C ALA A 35 12.97 0.34 31.44
N ASP A 36 12.54 0.83 32.61
CA ASP A 36 11.80 0.06 33.62
C ASP A 36 10.42 -0.44 33.12
N LEU A 37 9.81 0.19 32.10
CA LEU A 37 8.52 -0.22 31.54
C LEU A 37 8.64 -1.34 30.49
N ILE A 38 9.80 -1.49 29.87
CA ILE A 38 10.05 -2.51 28.84
C ILE A 38 10.61 -3.79 29.48
N ASP A 39 11.46 -3.63 30.49
CA ASP A 39 12.28 -4.72 31.03
C ASP A 39 11.75 -5.32 32.34
N ASP A 40 10.83 -4.69 33.06
CA ASP A 40 10.23 -5.28 34.28
C ASP A 40 9.04 -6.20 33.93
N PRO A 41 9.17 -7.53 34.12
CA PRO A 41 8.09 -8.48 33.86
C PRO A 41 6.84 -8.24 34.72
N HIS A 42 6.99 -7.68 35.94
CA HIS A 42 5.88 -7.49 36.87
C HIS A 42 5.00 -6.28 36.47
N VAL A 43 5.62 -5.18 36.06
CA VAL A 43 4.92 -3.99 35.54
C VAL A 43 4.17 -4.32 34.26
N ARG A 44 4.73 -5.19 33.41
CA ARG A 44 4.06 -5.68 32.19
C ARG A 44 2.81 -6.50 32.52
N GLU A 45 2.87 -7.34 33.56
CA GLU A 45 1.73 -8.12 34.02
C GLU A 45 0.61 -7.22 34.59
N GLU A 46 0.96 -6.19 35.35
CA GLU A 46 0.00 -5.18 35.85
C GLU A 46 -0.69 -4.40 34.73
N LEU A 47 0.04 -4.10 33.65
CA LEU A 47 -0.50 -3.47 32.43
C LEU A 47 -1.32 -4.43 31.55
N GLY A 48 -1.52 -5.67 32.01
CA GLY A 48 -2.27 -6.68 31.27
C GLY A 48 -1.53 -7.22 30.05
N VAL A 49 -0.21 -7.04 29.97
CA VAL A 49 0.67 -7.56 28.91
C VAL A 49 1.34 -8.82 29.44
N ASN A 50 0.68 -9.96 29.28
CA ASN A 50 1.20 -11.28 29.64
C ASN A 50 1.29 -12.20 28.40
N GLU A 51 1.78 -13.42 28.61
CA GLU A 51 1.93 -14.41 27.53
C GLU A 51 0.61 -14.86 26.89
N PHE A 52 -0.52 -14.69 27.58
CA PHE A 52 -1.87 -15.03 27.12
C PHE A 52 -2.56 -13.87 26.39
N THR A 53 -2.36 -12.63 26.82
CA THR A 53 -3.04 -11.43 26.30
C THR A 53 -2.23 -10.72 25.22
N ALA A 54 -0.91 -10.85 25.24
CA ALA A 54 0.01 -10.27 24.27
C ALA A 54 1.07 -11.31 23.88
N PRO A 55 0.69 -12.35 23.09
CA PRO A 55 1.65 -13.33 22.62
C PRO A 55 2.78 -12.66 21.84
N SER A 56 3.98 -13.25 21.88
CA SER A 56 5.13 -12.68 21.18
C SER A 56 4.83 -12.55 19.68
N ILE A 57 5.28 -11.44 19.08
CA ILE A 57 5.07 -11.17 17.64
C ILE A 57 5.58 -12.33 16.75
N ARG A 58 6.57 -13.09 17.23
CA ARG A 58 7.13 -14.26 16.54
C ARG A 58 6.11 -15.38 16.38
N LEU A 59 5.39 -15.72 17.45
CA LEU A 59 4.34 -16.75 17.41
C LEU A 59 3.23 -16.37 16.42
N ILE A 60 2.86 -15.09 16.40
CA ILE A 60 1.88 -14.57 15.43
C ILE A 60 2.39 -14.75 13.99
N PHE A 61 3.66 -14.45 13.71
CA PHE A 61 4.22 -14.66 12.38
C PHE A 61 4.34 -16.14 11.99
N ASP A 62 4.65 -17.01 12.95
CA ASP A 62 4.72 -18.46 12.73
C ASP A 62 3.31 -19.04 12.43
N ASP A 63 2.30 -18.63 13.18
CA ASP A 63 0.90 -19.00 12.95
C ASP A 63 0.39 -18.50 11.58
N LEU A 64 0.74 -17.26 11.21
CA LEU A 64 0.43 -16.70 9.90
C LEU A 64 1.16 -17.43 8.76
N ALA A 65 2.38 -17.91 9.00
CA ALA A 65 3.09 -18.73 8.03
C ALA A 65 2.44 -20.11 7.84
N GLN A 66 1.83 -20.66 8.90
CA GLN A 66 1.09 -21.92 8.84
C GLN A 66 -0.19 -21.82 7.99
N LEU A 67 -0.76 -20.62 7.86
CA LEU A 67 -1.91 -20.35 7.00
C LEU A 67 -1.56 -20.32 5.50
N ALA A 68 -0.28 -20.47 5.13
CA ALA A 68 0.14 -20.61 3.75
C ALA A 68 0.01 -22.09 3.27
N PRO A 69 -0.43 -22.33 2.02
CA PRO A 69 -0.75 -21.37 0.97
C PRO A 69 -2.17 -20.80 1.10
N LEU A 70 -2.32 -19.50 0.80
CA LEU A 70 -3.62 -18.85 0.81
C LEU A 70 -4.48 -19.34 -0.37
N PRO A 71 -5.79 -19.57 -0.20
CA PRO A 71 -6.64 -20.18 -1.23
C PRO A 71 -7.00 -19.22 -2.38
N VAL A 72 -6.04 -18.92 -3.26
CA VAL A 72 -6.19 -17.96 -4.37
C VAL A 72 -7.35 -18.29 -5.31
N LYS A 73 -7.59 -19.58 -5.56
CA LYS A 73 -8.60 -20.03 -6.52
C LYS A 73 -10.02 -19.83 -6.01
N GLU A 74 -10.21 -19.89 -4.70
CA GLU A 74 -11.52 -19.75 -4.05
C GLU A 74 -11.86 -18.28 -3.82
N THR A 75 -10.84 -17.45 -3.58
CA THR A 75 -11.00 -16.00 -3.36
C THR A 75 -10.90 -15.16 -4.64
N LYS A 76 -10.99 -15.79 -5.81
CA LYS A 76 -10.88 -15.09 -7.09
C LYS A 76 -12.10 -14.19 -7.30
N HIS A 77 -11.85 -12.91 -7.53
CA HIS A 77 -12.89 -11.93 -7.82
C HIS A 77 -13.47 -12.19 -9.21
N VAL A 78 -14.79 -12.08 -9.33
CA VAL A 78 -15.49 -12.22 -10.62
C VAL A 78 -15.55 -10.86 -11.27
N ILE A 79 -14.61 -10.60 -12.16
CA ILE A 79 -14.55 -9.35 -12.91
C ILE A 79 -15.76 -9.24 -13.81
N SER A 80 -16.47 -8.10 -13.73
CA SER A 80 -17.65 -7.87 -14.53
C SER A 80 -17.30 -7.84 -16.03
N LYS A 81 -18.11 -8.50 -16.86
CA LYS A 81 -17.90 -8.55 -18.33
C LYS A 81 -17.94 -7.16 -18.99
N ARG A 82 -18.66 -6.21 -18.38
CA ARG A 82 -18.69 -4.81 -18.79
C ARG A 82 -18.03 -3.96 -17.72
N MET A 83 -17.28 -2.96 -18.18
CA MET A 83 -16.64 -2.00 -17.30
C MET A 83 -17.70 -1.14 -16.60
N PRO A 84 -17.62 -0.95 -15.27
CA PRO A 84 -18.46 -0.01 -14.55
C PRO A 84 -18.27 1.41 -15.08
N LEU A 85 -19.37 2.16 -15.19
CA LEU A 85 -19.36 3.56 -15.62
C LEU A 85 -19.10 4.52 -14.44
N ASP A 86 -19.49 4.12 -13.24
CA ASP A 86 -19.22 4.92 -12.05
C ASP A 86 -17.75 4.83 -11.64
N ARG A 87 -17.19 5.97 -11.21
CA ARG A 87 -15.78 6.06 -10.82
C ARG A 87 -15.49 5.35 -9.51
N SER A 88 -16.47 5.29 -8.60
CA SER A 88 -16.33 4.62 -7.30
C SER A 88 -16.22 3.12 -7.50
N ASP A 89 -17.12 2.54 -8.30
CA ASP A 89 -17.10 1.13 -8.68
C ASP A 89 -15.82 0.78 -9.44
N LEU A 90 -15.38 1.66 -10.35
CA LEU A 90 -14.12 1.47 -11.09
C LEU A 90 -12.90 1.46 -10.15
N SER A 91 -12.89 2.33 -9.14
CA SER A 91 -11.83 2.38 -8.14
C SER A 91 -11.80 1.14 -7.26
N LEU A 92 -12.98 0.63 -6.89
CA LEU A 92 -13.11 -0.59 -6.10
C LEU A 92 -12.57 -1.81 -6.87
N GLU A 93 -12.93 -1.91 -8.15
CA GLU A 93 -12.45 -2.97 -9.06
C GLU A 93 -10.92 -2.96 -9.23
N ILE A 94 -10.33 -1.76 -9.33
CA ILE A 94 -8.88 -1.60 -9.36
C ILE A 94 -8.25 -2.09 -8.04
N GLY A 95 -8.89 -1.81 -6.90
CA GLY A 95 -8.45 -2.32 -5.60
C GLY A 95 -8.43 -3.84 -5.55
N PHE A 96 -9.47 -4.50 -6.08
CA PHE A 96 -9.51 -5.96 -6.17
C PHE A 96 -8.41 -6.52 -7.08
N LEU A 97 -8.17 -5.91 -8.24
CA LEU A 97 -7.08 -6.33 -9.14
C LEU A 97 -5.69 -6.23 -8.50
N ILE A 98 -5.46 -5.19 -7.69
CA ILE A 98 -4.20 -5.04 -6.94
C ILE A 98 -4.08 -6.14 -5.88
N ALA A 99 -5.16 -6.43 -5.15
CA ALA A 99 -5.19 -7.49 -4.14
C ALA A 99 -4.96 -8.87 -4.75
N GLU A 100 -5.58 -9.17 -5.90
CA GLU A 100 -5.35 -10.42 -6.64
C GLU A 100 -3.90 -10.53 -7.14
N GLY A 101 -3.33 -9.45 -7.65
CA GLY A 101 -1.93 -9.41 -8.07
C GLY A 101 -0.98 -9.72 -6.90
N PHE A 102 -1.23 -9.16 -5.72
CA PHE A 102 -0.46 -9.46 -4.52
C PHE A 102 -0.60 -10.94 -4.11
N LEU A 103 -1.83 -11.45 -4.10
CA LEU A 103 -2.12 -12.83 -3.73
C LEU A 103 -1.48 -13.84 -4.70
N ALA A 104 -1.45 -13.54 -6.00
CA ALA A 104 -0.80 -14.34 -7.02
C ALA A 104 0.73 -14.44 -6.79
N VAL A 105 1.38 -13.34 -6.40
CA VAL A 105 2.82 -13.30 -6.10
C VAL A 105 3.15 -14.13 -4.86
N GLN A 106 2.38 -13.99 -3.78
CA GLN A 106 2.59 -14.76 -2.55
C GLN A 106 2.48 -16.27 -2.77
N ASN A 107 1.59 -16.70 -3.69
CA ASN A 107 1.39 -18.11 -4.02
C ASN A 107 2.26 -18.59 -5.20
N LYS A 108 3.22 -17.78 -5.67
CA LYS A 108 4.13 -18.10 -6.80
C LYS A 108 3.38 -18.47 -8.09
N ALA A 109 2.16 -17.97 -8.27
CA ALA A 109 1.30 -18.23 -9.42
C ALA A 109 1.54 -17.20 -10.55
N PHE A 110 2.73 -17.23 -11.15
CA PHE A 110 3.15 -16.21 -12.13
C PHE A 110 2.35 -16.22 -13.44
N ASN A 111 1.67 -17.33 -13.76
CA ASN A 111 0.89 -17.45 -15.00
C ASN A 111 -0.30 -16.49 -15.06
N ASP A 112 -0.85 -16.09 -13.90
CA ASP A 112 -2.05 -15.25 -13.84
C ASP A 112 -1.72 -13.74 -13.83
N ILE A 113 -0.45 -13.39 -13.57
CA ILE A 113 -0.01 -12.00 -13.37
C ILE A 113 -0.17 -11.16 -14.65
N GLU A 114 0.12 -11.73 -15.82
CA GLU A 114 -0.01 -11.00 -17.09
C GLU A 114 -1.46 -10.59 -17.37
N GLY A 115 -2.41 -11.49 -17.08
CA GLY A 115 -3.84 -11.22 -17.21
C GLY A 115 -4.28 -10.08 -16.29
N ILE A 116 -3.91 -10.17 -15.02
CA ILE A 116 -4.23 -9.15 -14.00
C ILE A 116 -3.62 -7.79 -14.38
N ALA A 117 -2.35 -7.76 -14.82
CA ALA A 117 -1.69 -6.52 -15.23
C ALA A 117 -2.36 -5.85 -16.44
N LYS A 118 -2.82 -6.65 -17.41
CA LYS A 118 -3.54 -6.14 -18.59
C LYS A 118 -4.87 -5.50 -18.19
N GLU A 119 -5.60 -6.13 -17.29
CA GLU A 119 -6.86 -5.58 -16.78
C GLU A 119 -6.63 -4.35 -15.91
N LEU A 120 -5.65 -4.38 -15.01
CA LEU A 120 -5.25 -3.22 -14.21
C LEU A 120 -4.92 -2.00 -15.08
N ASN A 121 -4.22 -2.20 -16.18
CA ASN A 121 -3.93 -1.12 -17.14
C ASN A 121 -5.22 -0.62 -17.83
N ARG A 122 -6.11 -1.53 -18.24
CA ARG A 122 -7.41 -1.19 -18.86
C ARG A 122 -8.26 -0.34 -17.91
N TYR A 123 -8.40 -0.76 -16.66
CA TYR A 123 -9.16 -0.05 -15.63
C TYR A 123 -8.47 1.25 -15.20
N GLY A 124 -7.15 1.25 -15.03
CA GLY A 124 -6.37 2.45 -14.70
C GLY A 124 -6.47 3.54 -15.76
N LYS A 125 -6.52 3.18 -17.05
CA LYS A 125 -6.79 4.12 -18.15
C LYS A 125 -8.19 4.72 -18.05
N ALA A 126 -9.21 3.91 -17.76
CA ALA A 126 -10.58 4.38 -17.60
C ALA A 126 -10.74 5.31 -16.38
N LEU A 127 -9.96 5.11 -15.32
CA LEU A 127 -9.94 5.99 -14.14
C LEU A 127 -9.17 7.31 -14.39
N GLY A 128 -8.43 7.42 -15.50
CA GLY A 128 -7.58 8.56 -15.81
C GLY A 128 -6.21 8.54 -15.13
N ALA A 129 -5.87 7.44 -14.43
CA ALA A 129 -4.57 7.25 -13.77
C ALA A 129 -3.53 6.55 -14.68
N GLY A 130 -3.97 5.88 -15.75
CA GLY A 130 -3.14 4.99 -16.56
C GLY A 130 -1.89 5.64 -17.15
N GLU A 131 -2.00 6.86 -17.70
CA GLU A 131 -0.85 7.57 -18.30
C GLU A 131 0.22 7.95 -17.26
N ARG A 132 -0.21 8.33 -16.05
CA ARG A 132 0.69 8.67 -14.93
C ARG A 132 1.42 7.42 -14.43
N VAL A 133 0.69 6.32 -14.26
CA VAL A 133 1.25 5.03 -13.81
C VAL A 133 2.24 4.50 -14.84
N ASN A 134 1.91 4.55 -16.13
CA ASN A 134 2.79 4.06 -17.19
C ASN A 134 4.11 4.85 -17.28
N ARG A 135 4.05 6.18 -17.13
CA ARG A 135 5.25 7.03 -17.07
C ARG A 135 6.16 6.67 -15.88
N HIS A 136 5.55 6.44 -14.71
CA HIS A 136 6.29 6.11 -13.50
C HIS A 136 6.85 4.68 -13.56
N ALA A 137 6.09 3.72 -14.10
CA ALA A 137 6.53 2.35 -14.33
C ALA A 137 7.71 2.28 -15.29
N ALA A 138 7.71 3.08 -16.37
CA ALA A 138 8.85 3.21 -17.27
C ALA A 138 10.08 3.72 -16.53
N HIS A 139 9.95 4.75 -15.68
CA HIS A 139 11.07 5.23 -14.87
C HIS A 139 11.60 4.15 -13.89
N CYS A 140 10.71 3.35 -13.31
CA CYS A 140 11.06 2.28 -12.39
C CYS A 140 11.74 1.09 -13.08
N SER A 141 11.36 0.74 -14.31
CA SER A 141 11.96 -0.38 -15.05
C SER A 141 13.29 -0.04 -15.72
N ILE A 142 13.53 1.25 -16.01
CA ILE A 142 14.76 1.71 -16.67
C ILE A 142 15.94 1.89 -15.69
N THR A 143 15.70 2.00 -14.38
CA THR A 143 16.76 2.41 -13.44
C THR A 143 17.70 1.28 -12.96
N PRO A 144 17.23 0.08 -12.53
CA PRO A 144 18.15 -1.00 -12.15
C PRO A 144 18.53 -1.92 -13.32
N ILE A 145 17.59 -2.23 -14.23
CA ILE A 145 17.81 -3.24 -15.30
C ILE A 145 18.76 -2.71 -16.37
N THR A 146 18.68 -1.42 -16.71
CA THR A 146 19.58 -0.80 -17.69
C THR A 146 20.98 -0.55 -17.12
N ALA A 147 21.11 -0.31 -15.81
CA ALA A 147 22.42 -0.20 -15.17
C ALA A 147 23.17 -1.54 -15.19
N ASP A 148 22.47 -2.65 -14.93
CA ASP A 148 23.07 -4.00 -14.92
C ASP A 148 23.38 -4.49 -16.35
N GLN A 149 22.53 -4.20 -17.33
CA GLN A 149 22.83 -4.45 -18.75
C GLN A 149 24.00 -3.62 -19.28
N LYS A 150 24.16 -2.37 -18.81
CA LYS A 150 25.29 -1.52 -19.23
C LYS A 150 26.60 -1.98 -18.59
N ASN A 151 26.59 -2.37 -17.32
CA ASN A 151 27.78 -2.90 -16.61
C ASN A 151 28.22 -4.27 -17.14
N SER A 152 27.30 -5.18 -17.43
CA SER A 152 27.62 -6.47 -18.05
C SER A 152 28.21 -6.33 -19.46
N LYS A 153 27.72 -5.36 -20.26
CA LYS A 153 28.31 -5.04 -21.56
C LYS A 153 29.65 -4.30 -21.47
N LEU A 154 29.89 -3.52 -20.41
CA LEU A 154 31.21 -2.90 -20.17
C LEU A 154 32.26 -3.95 -19.77
N ASN A 155 31.88 -4.90 -18.92
CA ASN A 155 32.77 -5.97 -18.44
C ASN A 155 33.12 -7.01 -19.51
N SER A 156 32.29 -7.18 -20.54
CA SER A 156 32.63 -8.02 -21.70
C SER A 156 33.52 -7.33 -22.73
N GLN A 157 33.66 -6.00 -22.67
CA GLN A 157 34.48 -5.19 -23.57
C GLN A 157 35.85 -4.81 -22.98
N LEU A 158 36.07 -5.05 -21.69
CA LEU A 158 37.37 -4.86 -21.05
C LEU A 158 38.30 -6.02 -21.46
N PRO A 159 39.50 -5.75 -22.02
CA PRO A 159 40.46 -6.81 -22.28
C PRO A 159 40.84 -7.46 -20.95
N LYS A 160 40.72 -8.79 -20.88
CA LYS A 160 41.21 -9.56 -19.73
C LYS A 160 42.71 -9.28 -19.60
N LYS A 161 43.09 -8.61 -18.52
CA LYS A 161 44.47 -8.29 -18.20
C LYS A 161 45.16 -9.60 -17.85
N THR A 162 45.94 -10.11 -18.79
CA THR A 162 46.86 -11.24 -18.60
C THR A 162 48.01 -10.86 -17.68
#